data_AF-B1KLY7-F1
#
_entry.id   AF-B1KLY7-F1
#
_cell.length_a   1.000
_cell.length_b   1.000
_cell.length_c   1.000
_cell.angle_alpha   90.00
_cell.angle_beta   90.00
_cell.angle_gamma   90.00
#
_symmetry.space_group_name_H-M   'P 1'
#
loop_
_entity.id
_entity.type
_entity.pdbx_description
1 polymer ?
#
loop_
_entity_poly.entity_id
_entity_poly.type
_entity_poly.pdbx_seq_one_letter_code
_entity_poly.pdbx_strand_id
1 'polypeptide(L)'
;MSQALPAFLRRDWIDVGDGHVLHLAQYGNPNGIPLLYLHGGPGGGCAGEELKLFDRDSFRILMLDQRGAGRSKPKGELRHNDLQCLLRDIEAVRLRLNIESWCVVGGSYGATLGFIYSGLFPDRVISQVFWGLFVPSDEGVRWLYGPDGASTLFPQEYLAFTSHQAYTRSLQTLFSDYQDGFNNPKIEIHNDYINSWLIWELSLSLPGFQPSEASLSFGKSLARIELHFAGNQYFNSYRLMRDVAGKIKANTMILQGEMDWVCPTMIGEKFISQYGQKMITYSVIKGGYHALANDKMFDEVVCAVRKMAGSVTDT
;
A
#
# COMPACT_ATOMS: atom_id res chain seq x y z
N MET A 1 28.62 -0.43 4.38
CA MET A 1 28.54 -0.64 5.84
C MET A 1 27.09 -0.92 6.17
N SER A 2 26.74 -2.02 6.85
CA SER A 2 25.33 -2.30 7.15
C SER A 2 24.82 -1.23 8.11
N GLN A 3 23.89 -0.40 7.65
CA GLN A 3 23.28 0.61 8.51
C GLN A 3 22.49 -0.14 9.59
N ALA A 4 22.75 0.17 10.87
CA ALA A 4 22.00 -0.46 11.95
C ALA A 4 20.53 -0.04 11.87
N LEU A 5 19.62 -0.98 12.14
CA LEU A 5 18.18 -0.74 12.05
C LEU A 5 17.70 0.23 13.15
N PRO A 6 16.59 0.97 12.92
CA PRO A 6 15.91 1.73 13.96
C PRO A 6 15.61 0.88 15.20
N ALA A 7 15.87 1.44 16.39
CA ALA A 7 15.64 0.73 17.65
C ALA A 7 14.14 0.54 17.92
N PHE A 8 13.72 -0.63 18.41
CA PHE A 8 12.34 -0.82 18.86
C PHE A 8 12.07 -0.01 20.13
N LEU A 9 10.98 0.77 20.13
CA LEU A 9 10.57 1.58 21.27
C LEU A 9 9.46 0.89 22.05
N ARG A 10 8.33 0.63 21.39
CA ARG A 10 7.17 -0.05 21.98
C ARG A 10 6.18 -0.48 20.92
N ARG A 11 5.15 -1.22 21.35
CA ARG A 11 3.97 -1.53 20.54
C ARG A 11 2.71 -1.32 21.34
N ASP A 12 1.66 -0.86 20.66
CA ASP A 12 0.37 -0.49 21.22
C ASP A 12 -0.75 -1.22 20.45
N TRP A 13 -1.85 -1.51 21.13
CA TRP A 13 -3.11 -1.94 20.50
C TRP A 13 -4.15 -0.85 20.75
N ILE A 14 -4.60 -0.21 19.67
CA ILE A 14 -5.46 0.97 19.71
C ILE A 14 -6.86 0.55 19.28
N ASP A 15 -7.80 0.55 20.23
CA ASP A 15 -9.22 0.41 19.93
C ASP A 15 -9.68 1.66 19.16
N VAL A 16 -10.21 1.43 17.96
CA VAL A 16 -10.73 2.47 17.04
C VAL A 16 -12.26 2.40 16.89
N GLY A 17 -12.92 1.60 17.72
CA GLY A 17 -14.35 1.32 17.62
C GLY A 17 -14.69 0.30 16.53
N ASP A 18 -15.98 0.10 16.28
CA ASP A 18 -16.51 -0.76 15.22
C ASP A 18 -16.01 -2.24 15.29
N GLY A 19 -15.54 -2.67 16.46
CA GLY A 19 -14.98 -4.01 16.70
C GLY A 19 -13.52 -4.19 16.27
N HIS A 20 -12.82 -3.12 15.90
CA HIS A 20 -11.43 -3.16 15.43
C HIS A 20 -10.43 -2.65 16.47
N VAL A 21 -9.31 -3.36 16.57
CA VAL A 21 -8.15 -2.96 17.38
C VAL A 21 -6.90 -2.98 16.52
N LEU A 22 -6.32 -1.81 16.29
CA LEU A 22 -5.15 -1.64 15.44
C LEU A 22 -3.86 -1.92 16.18
N HIS A 23 -2.96 -2.66 15.57
CA HIS A 23 -1.60 -2.80 16.04
C HIS A 23 -0.73 -1.66 15.51
N LEU A 24 -0.01 -1.01 16.43
CA LEU A 24 0.95 0.04 16.13
C LEU A 24 2.29 -0.32 16.75
N ALA A 25 3.36 -0.39 15.95
CA ALA A 25 4.71 -0.54 16.44
C ALA A 25 5.52 0.75 16.22
N GLN A 26 6.31 1.12 17.23
CA GLN A 26 7.10 2.34 17.23
C GLN A 26 8.59 2.04 17.28
N TYR A 27 9.35 2.72 16.44
CA TYR A 27 10.80 2.52 16.28
C TYR A 27 11.56 3.85 16.14
N GLY A 28 12.89 3.79 16.19
CA GLY A 28 13.79 4.91 15.94
C GLY A 28 14.04 5.75 17.17
N ASN A 29 14.13 7.07 16.98
CA ASN A 29 14.39 8.04 18.04
C ASN A 29 13.05 8.50 18.64
N PRO A 30 12.79 8.32 19.95
CA PRO A 30 11.52 8.76 20.57
C PRO A 30 11.29 10.27 20.50
N ASN A 31 12.35 11.05 20.30
CA ASN A 31 12.32 12.52 20.13
C ASN A 31 12.54 12.94 18.67
N GLY A 32 12.57 11.99 17.73
CA GLY A 32 12.73 12.27 16.30
C GLY A 32 11.44 12.80 15.66
N ILE A 33 11.54 13.18 14.40
CA ILE A 33 10.40 13.64 13.59
C ILE A 33 9.35 12.53 13.54
N PRO A 34 8.08 12.77 13.94
CA PRO A 34 7.03 11.77 13.83
C PRO A 34 6.84 11.36 12.36
N LEU A 35 6.87 10.06 12.08
CA LEU A 35 6.69 9.51 10.74
C LEU A 35 5.71 8.35 10.76
N LEU A 36 4.60 8.49 10.04
CA LEU A 36 3.64 7.41 9.82
C LEU A 36 4.05 6.59 8.59
N TYR A 37 4.21 5.29 8.78
CA TYR A 37 4.38 4.33 7.70
C TYR A 37 3.04 3.65 7.38
N LEU A 38 2.64 3.68 6.10
CA LEU A 38 1.43 3.05 5.58
C LEU A 38 1.80 1.92 4.61
N HIS A 39 1.49 0.68 5.01
CA HIS A 39 1.72 -0.51 4.18
C HIS A 39 0.76 -0.58 2.97
N GLY A 40 1.16 -1.36 1.97
CA GLY A 40 0.38 -1.63 0.76
C GLY A 40 -0.65 -2.75 0.89
N GLY A 41 -1.06 -3.27 -0.28
CA GLY A 41 -2.15 -4.22 -0.46
C GLY A 41 -3.33 -3.54 -1.15
N PRO A 42 -4.47 -3.33 -0.46
CA PRO A 42 -4.63 -3.24 0.99
C PRO A 42 -4.65 -4.58 1.73
N GLY A 43 -4.17 -4.59 2.98
CA GLY A 43 -4.26 -5.77 3.86
C GLY A 43 -2.93 -6.46 4.16
N GLY A 44 -1.81 -5.93 3.68
CA GLY A 44 -0.49 -6.57 3.84
C GLY A 44 0.01 -6.59 5.28
N GLY A 45 -0.19 -5.49 6.00
CA GLY A 45 0.46 -5.27 7.28
C GLY A 45 1.91 -4.80 7.12
N CYS A 46 2.48 -4.33 8.20
CA CYS A 46 3.87 -3.92 8.31
C CYS A 46 4.79 -5.12 8.57
N ALA A 47 5.87 -5.25 7.79
CA ALA A 47 6.93 -6.21 8.03
C ALA A 47 8.14 -5.56 8.75
N GLY A 48 9.18 -6.35 9.02
CA GLY A 48 10.40 -5.84 9.65
C GLY A 48 11.37 -5.26 8.63
N GLU A 49 11.28 -5.72 7.39
CA GLU A 49 12.13 -5.36 6.27
C GLU A 49 12.02 -3.88 5.91
N GLU A 50 10.85 -3.26 6.09
CA GLU A 50 10.64 -1.84 5.77
C GLU A 50 11.33 -0.91 6.78
N LEU A 51 11.80 -1.43 7.92
CA LEU A 51 12.67 -0.67 8.81
C LEU A 51 14.00 -0.26 8.15
N LYS A 52 14.42 -0.99 7.10
CA LYS A 52 15.63 -0.65 6.33
C LYS A 52 15.47 0.64 5.50
N LEU A 53 14.25 1.16 5.36
CA LEU A 53 13.99 2.42 4.65
C LEU A 53 14.43 3.66 5.44
N PHE A 54 14.60 3.52 6.75
CA PHE A 54 14.82 4.63 7.66
C PHE A 54 16.22 4.60 8.26
N ASP A 55 16.77 5.78 8.52
CA ASP A 55 17.91 5.90 9.43
C ASP A 55 17.46 5.74 10.90
N ARG A 56 18.44 5.69 11.81
CA ARG A 56 18.21 5.37 13.23
C ARG A 56 17.70 6.55 14.05
N ASP A 57 18.05 7.77 13.65
CA ASP A 57 18.16 8.90 14.57
C ASP A 57 17.21 10.05 14.21
N SER A 58 16.82 10.17 12.94
CA SER A 58 15.98 11.27 12.46
C SER A 58 14.51 11.14 12.84
N PHE A 59 13.97 9.92 12.88
CA PHE A 59 12.53 9.70 12.97
C PHE A 59 12.08 8.94 14.22
N ARG A 60 10.89 9.31 14.71
CA ARG A 60 10.02 8.44 15.51
C ARG A 60 9.06 7.74 14.54
N ILE A 61 9.37 6.51 14.19
CA ILE A 61 8.68 5.75 13.15
C ILE A 61 7.46 5.06 13.75
N LEU A 62 6.30 5.23 13.13
CA LEU A 62 5.02 4.66 13.52
C LEU A 62 4.55 3.72 12.42
N MET A 63 4.73 2.41 12.61
CA MET A 63 4.27 1.37 11.70
C MET A 63 2.88 0.90 12.11
N LEU A 64 1.88 1.28 11.33
CA LEU A 64 0.46 1.00 11.60
C LEU A 64 -0.04 -0.16 10.74
N ASP A 65 -0.44 -1.25 11.37
CA ASP A 65 -1.20 -2.31 10.70
C ASP A 65 -2.66 -1.84 10.54
N GLN A 66 -3.13 -1.69 9.30
CA GLN A 66 -4.51 -1.28 8.98
C GLN A 66 -5.54 -2.33 9.45
N ARG A 67 -6.85 -1.99 9.39
CA ARG A 67 -7.94 -2.89 9.82
C ARG A 67 -7.81 -4.28 9.18
N GLY A 68 -7.84 -5.31 10.02
CA GLY A 68 -7.70 -6.71 9.62
C GLY A 68 -6.35 -7.14 9.03
N ALA A 69 -5.39 -6.22 8.86
CA ALA A 69 -4.07 -6.47 8.30
C ALA A 69 -3.05 -6.82 9.40
N GLY A 70 -1.97 -7.52 9.02
CA GLY A 70 -0.84 -7.79 9.92
C GLY A 70 -1.26 -8.37 11.27
N ARG A 71 -1.00 -7.60 12.34
CA ARG A 71 -1.29 -7.96 13.74
C ARG A 71 -2.53 -7.26 14.30
N SER A 72 -3.20 -6.45 13.50
CA SER A 72 -4.49 -5.84 13.85
C SER A 72 -5.59 -6.89 13.95
N LYS A 73 -6.58 -6.63 14.80
CA LYS A 73 -7.64 -7.60 15.12
C LYS A 73 -9.02 -7.02 14.81
N PRO A 74 -9.96 -7.84 14.29
CA PRO A 74 -9.80 -9.26 13.96
C PRO A 74 -9.07 -9.45 12.62
N LYS A 75 -8.19 -10.46 12.52
CA LYS A 75 -7.39 -10.73 11.31
C LYS A 75 -8.30 -11.07 10.12
N GLY A 76 -8.13 -10.38 8.99
CA GLY A 76 -8.93 -10.57 7.77
C GLY A 76 -10.40 -10.13 7.87
N GLU A 77 -10.77 -9.35 8.88
CA GLU A 77 -12.13 -8.82 9.02
C GLU A 77 -12.43 -7.76 7.96
N LEU A 78 -13.62 -7.87 7.35
CA LEU A 78 -14.08 -7.02 6.25
C LEU A 78 -15.15 -6.03 6.68
N ARG A 79 -15.90 -6.33 7.75
CA ARG A 79 -16.92 -5.42 8.28
C ARG A 79 -16.24 -4.16 8.80
N HIS A 80 -16.77 -3.00 8.42
CA HIS A 80 -16.18 -1.70 8.74
C HIS A 80 -14.71 -1.60 8.30
N ASN A 81 -14.34 -2.23 7.18
CA ASN A 81 -13.02 -2.15 6.57
C ASN A 81 -13.10 -1.49 5.20
N ASP A 82 -13.33 -0.18 5.21
CA ASP A 82 -13.43 0.66 4.02
C ASP A 82 -12.49 1.87 4.10
N LEU A 83 -12.37 2.62 3.00
CA LEU A 83 -11.52 3.79 2.92
C LEU A 83 -11.78 4.84 4.03
N GLN A 84 -13.04 5.11 4.36
CA GLN A 84 -13.37 6.13 5.36
C GLN A 84 -12.95 5.69 6.77
N CYS A 85 -13.14 4.40 7.07
CA CYS A 85 -12.67 3.77 8.30
C CYS A 85 -11.15 3.89 8.42
N LEU A 86 -10.39 3.55 7.37
CA LEU A 86 -8.93 3.66 7.38
C LEU A 86 -8.44 5.11 7.58
N LEU A 87 -9.10 6.09 6.96
CA LEU A 87 -8.77 7.52 7.13
C LEU A 87 -9.08 8.02 8.55
N ARG A 88 -10.22 7.61 9.12
CA ARG A 88 -10.59 7.91 10.52
C ARG A 88 -9.57 7.34 11.50
N ASP A 89 -9.12 6.12 11.24
CA ASP A 89 -8.16 5.42 12.08
C ASP A 89 -6.82 6.14 12.14
N ILE A 90 -6.34 6.65 11.00
CA ILE A 90 -5.11 7.44 10.95
C ILE A 90 -5.20 8.67 11.88
N GLU A 91 -6.30 9.43 11.82
CA GLU A 91 -6.52 10.56 12.74
C GLU A 91 -6.67 10.11 14.20
N ALA A 92 -7.38 9.01 14.47
CA ALA A 92 -7.55 8.47 15.82
C ALA A 92 -6.19 8.11 16.46
N VAL A 93 -5.30 7.48 15.67
CA VAL A 93 -3.93 7.17 16.10
C VAL A 93 -3.14 8.46 16.34
N ARG A 94 -3.20 9.43 15.42
CA ARG A 94 -2.49 10.72 15.55
C ARG A 94 -2.87 11.44 16.85
N LEU A 95 -4.18 11.57 17.08
CA LEU A 95 -4.75 12.25 18.24
C LEU A 95 -4.40 11.52 19.54
N ARG A 96 -4.50 10.18 19.58
CA ARG A 96 -4.18 9.38 20.77
C ARG A 96 -2.71 9.49 21.18
N LEU A 97 -1.82 9.76 20.24
CA LEU A 97 -0.40 9.96 20.49
C LEU A 97 -0.01 11.43 20.72
N ASN A 98 -0.98 12.35 20.67
CA ASN A 98 -0.78 13.80 20.75
C ASN A 98 0.25 14.31 19.73
N ILE A 99 0.20 13.79 18.50
CA ILE A 99 1.07 14.24 17.40
C ILE A 99 0.35 15.36 16.65
N GLU A 100 0.93 16.55 16.55
CA GLU A 100 0.30 17.67 15.83
C GLU A 100 0.29 17.44 14.31
N SER A 101 1.44 17.04 13.76
CA SER A 101 1.68 16.72 12.37
C SER A 101 2.81 15.69 12.25
N TRP A 102 2.88 14.98 11.14
CA TRP A 102 3.91 13.96 10.88
C TRP A 102 4.33 13.90 9.41
N CYS A 103 5.46 13.25 9.15
CA CYS A 103 5.79 12.78 7.82
C CYS A 103 4.98 11.52 7.48
N VAL A 104 4.74 11.27 6.19
CA VAL A 104 4.05 10.05 5.73
C VAL A 104 4.89 9.32 4.69
N VAL A 105 5.08 8.02 4.88
CA VAL A 105 5.79 7.14 3.94
C VAL A 105 4.92 5.94 3.62
N GLY A 106 4.80 5.57 2.34
CA GLY A 106 4.00 4.41 1.95
C GLY A 106 4.12 4.04 0.49
N GLY A 107 3.84 2.78 0.17
CA GLY A 107 3.93 2.26 -1.20
C GLY A 107 2.62 1.65 -1.65
N SER A 108 2.39 1.57 -2.96
CA SER A 108 1.20 0.93 -3.53
C SER A 108 -0.08 1.55 -2.93
N TYR A 109 -1.02 0.74 -2.44
CA TYR A 109 -2.20 1.24 -1.75
C TYR A 109 -1.89 2.11 -0.51
N GLY A 110 -0.75 1.89 0.16
CA GLY A 110 -0.29 2.76 1.24
C GLY A 110 0.03 4.17 0.76
N ALA A 111 0.56 4.32 -0.47
CA ALA A 111 0.71 5.61 -1.13
C ALA A 111 -0.64 6.23 -1.48
N THR A 112 -1.60 5.45 -1.97
CA THR A 112 -2.98 5.91 -2.23
C THR A 112 -3.62 6.48 -0.97
N LEU A 113 -3.54 5.74 0.14
CA LEU A 113 -4.12 6.11 1.43
C LEU A 113 -3.43 7.37 1.99
N GLY A 114 -2.10 7.42 1.94
CA GLY A 114 -1.33 8.59 2.35
C GLY A 114 -1.62 9.83 1.52
N PHE A 115 -1.74 9.69 0.20
CA PHE A 115 -2.09 10.76 -0.73
C PHE A 115 -3.45 11.37 -0.39
N ILE A 116 -4.47 10.51 -0.20
CA ILE A 116 -5.83 10.95 0.16
C ILE A 116 -5.81 11.64 1.52
N TYR A 117 -5.19 11.03 2.53
CA TYR A 117 -5.08 11.59 3.87
C TYR A 117 -4.44 12.98 3.85
N SER A 118 -3.33 13.13 3.13
CA SER A 118 -2.61 14.40 2.98
C SER A 118 -3.46 15.51 2.35
N GLY A 119 -4.29 15.17 1.36
CA GLY A 119 -5.20 16.15 0.75
C GLY A 119 -6.43 16.49 1.60
N LEU A 120 -6.89 15.57 2.47
CA LEU A 120 -7.98 15.83 3.42
C LEU A 120 -7.52 16.62 4.65
N PHE A 121 -6.30 16.36 5.12
CA PHE A 121 -5.72 16.93 6.32
C PHE A 121 -4.37 17.61 6.00
N PRO A 122 -4.37 18.67 5.16
CA PRO A 122 -3.14 19.24 4.61
C PRO A 122 -2.20 19.85 5.65
N ASP A 123 -2.73 20.23 6.82
CA ASP A 123 -1.93 20.80 7.92
C ASP A 123 -1.42 19.70 8.89
N ARG A 124 -1.75 18.42 8.65
CA ARG A 124 -1.33 17.27 9.46
C ARG A 124 -0.17 16.50 8.84
N VAL A 125 0.20 16.81 7.61
CA VAL A 125 1.32 16.18 6.89
C VAL A 125 2.41 17.20 6.62
N ILE A 126 3.60 16.95 7.16
CA ILE A 126 4.77 17.82 7.02
C ILE A 126 5.42 17.63 5.64
N SER A 127 5.73 16.37 5.32
CA SER A 127 6.39 15.94 4.10
C SER A 127 6.08 14.46 3.85
N GLN A 128 6.16 14.00 2.61
CA GLN A 128 5.80 12.62 2.29
C GLN A 128 6.59 12.01 1.13
N VAL A 129 6.86 10.71 1.24
CA VAL A 129 7.53 9.89 0.23
C VAL A 129 6.66 8.70 -0.11
N PHE A 130 6.33 8.57 -1.38
CA PHE A 130 5.54 7.48 -1.92
C PHE A 130 6.30 6.75 -3.01
N TRP A 131 6.01 5.46 -3.17
CA TRP A 131 6.48 4.71 -4.34
C TRP A 131 5.38 3.81 -4.92
N GLY A 132 5.46 3.55 -6.22
CA GLY A 132 4.48 2.74 -6.95
C GLY A 132 3.05 3.22 -6.67
N LEU A 133 2.74 4.50 -6.97
CA LEU A 133 1.46 5.09 -6.59
C LEU A 133 0.32 4.34 -7.27
N PHE A 134 -0.48 3.63 -6.48
CA PHE A 134 -1.66 2.98 -7.01
C PHE A 134 -2.78 4.02 -7.24
N VAL A 135 -3.25 4.11 -8.48
CA VAL A 135 -4.38 4.96 -8.87
C VAL A 135 -5.55 4.04 -9.20
N PRO A 136 -6.52 3.86 -8.27
CA PRO A 136 -7.64 2.91 -8.40
C PRO A 136 -8.75 3.45 -9.32
N SER A 137 -8.38 3.99 -10.49
CA SER A 137 -9.32 4.34 -11.54
C SER A 137 -9.83 3.08 -12.25
N ASP A 138 -10.93 3.19 -13.01
CA ASP A 138 -11.40 2.10 -13.88
C ASP A 138 -10.28 1.56 -14.78
N GLU A 139 -9.41 2.43 -15.28
CA GLU A 139 -8.24 2.07 -16.09
C GLU A 139 -7.21 1.29 -15.28
N GLY A 140 -6.89 1.73 -14.05
CA GLY A 140 -5.93 1.06 -13.17
C GLY A 140 -6.41 -0.32 -12.72
N VAL A 141 -7.68 -0.44 -12.33
CA VAL A 141 -8.25 -1.73 -11.90
C VAL A 141 -8.37 -2.69 -13.07
N ARG A 142 -8.76 -2.23 -14.26
CA ARG A 142 -8.76 -3.07 -15.48
C ARG A 142 -7.37 -3.43 -15.95
N TRP A 143 -6.38 -2.56 -15.76
CA TRP A 143 -5.00 -2.90 -16.05
C TRP A 143 -4.54 -4.09 -15.20
N LEU A 144 -4.81 -4.03 -13.89
CA LEU A 144 -4.32 -5.01 -12.93
C LEU A 144 -5.05 -6.36 -13.03
N TYR A 145 -6.37 -6.36 -13.21
CA TYR A 145 -7.17 -7.60 -13.13
C TYR A 145 -7.85 -7.99 -14.44
N GLY A 146 -7.84 -7.13 -15.45
CA GLY A 146 -8.54 -7.34 -16.71
C GLY A 146 -7.67 -8.03 -17.77
N PRO A 147 -8.30 -8.50 -18.86
CA PRO A 147 -7.63 -9.28 -19.90
C PRO A 147 -6.78 -8.45 -20.87
N ASP A 148 -6.84 -7.12 -20.81
CA ASP A 148 -6.22 -6.22 -21.79
C ASP A 148 -5.09 -5.34 -21.18
N GLY A 149 -4.67 -5.64 -19.95
CA GLY A 149 -3.69 -4.87 -19.18
C GLY A 149 -2.38 -5.63 -18.99
N ALA A 150 -1.98 -5.79 -17.72
CA ALA A 150 -0.80 -6.55 -17.33
C ALA A 150 -0.81 -8.00 -17.88
N SER A 151 -2.01 -8.58 -18.06
CA SER A 151 -2.25 -9.87 -18.70
C SER A 151 -1.57 -10.03 -20.07
N THR A 152 -1.41 -8.95 -20.83
CA THR A 152 -0.79 -8.96 -22.16
C THR A 152 0.72 -9.18 -22.10
N LEU A 153 1.32 -8.87 -20.94
CA LEU A 153 2.75 -9.02 -20.67
C LEU A 153 3.05 -10.31 -19.89
N PHE A 154 2.09 -10.78 -19.09
CA PHE A 154 2.19 -11.98 -18.24
C PHE A 154 1.06 -12.99 -18.56
N PRO A 155 1.00 -13.50 -19.80
CA PRO A 155 -0.15 -14.30 -20.26
C PRO A 155 -0.25 -15.66 -19.55
N GLN A 156 0.87 -16.28 -19.16
CA GLN A 156 0.85 -17.59 -18.49
C GLN A 156 0.34 -17.46 -17.06
N GLU A 157 0.81 -16.45 -16.35
CA GLU A 157 0.39 -16.11 -14.99
C GLU A 157 -1.07 -15.68 -14.98
N TYR A 158 -1.51 -14.89 -15.98
CA TYR A 158 -2.91 -14.48 -16.10
C TYR A 158 -3.84 -15.65 -16.43
N LEU A 159 -3.41 -16.60 -17.27
CA LEU A 159 -4.15 -17.83 -17.51
C LEU A 159 -4.30 -18.66 -16.22
N ALA A 160 -3.25 -18.75 -15.40
CA ALA A 160 -3.32 -19.42 -14.11
C ALA A 160 -4.26 -18.70 -13.13
N PHE A 161 -4.18 -17.36 -13.07
CA PHE A 161 -5.07 -16.50 -12.29
C PHE A 161 -6.55 -16.68 -12.69
N THR A 162 -6.85 -16.79 -13.97
CA THR A 162 -8.23 -16.91 -14.47
C THR A 162 -8.71 -18.34 -14.70
N SER A 163 -7.91 -19.35 -14.32
CA SER A 163 -8.16 -20.77 -14.66
C SER A 163 -9.39 -21.39 -14.00
N HIS A 164 -9.90 -20.79 -12.92
CA HIS A 164 -11.02 -21.31 -12.14
C HIS A 164 -12.39 -21.11 -12.83
N GLN A 165 -12.47 -20.21 -13.82
CA GLN A 165 -13.68 -19.96 -14.60
C GLN A 165 -13.44 -20.04 -16.11
N ALA A 166 -14.50 -20.36 -16.86
CA ALA A 166 -14.49 -20.21 -18.31
C ALA A 166 -14.35 -18.72 -18.67
N TYR A 167 -13.21 -18.36 -19.27
CA TYR A 167 -12.79 -17.02 -19.69
C TYR A 167 -13.93 -15.98 -19.75
N THR A 168 -14.07 -15.21 -18.66
CA THR A 168 -15.00 -14.07 -18.59
C THR A 168 -14.24 -12.76 -18.80
N ARG A 169 -14.86 -11.80 -19.49
CA ARG A 169 -14.29 -10.45 -19.69
C ARG A 169 -14.68 -9.45 -18.59
N SER A 170 -15.59 -9.82 -17.68
CA SER A 170 -16.09 -8.90 -16.66
C SER A 170 -15.30 -9.03 -15.36
N LEU A 171 -14.74 -7.92 -14.88
CA LEU A 171 -14.10 -7.87 -13.56
C LEU A 171 -15.06 -8.23 -12.42
N GLN A 172 -16.34 -7.87 -12.53
CA GLN A 172 -17.31 -8.19 -11.49
C GLN A 172 -17.51 -9.70 -11.37
N THR A 173 -17.52 -10.41 -12.49
CA THR A 173 -17.63 -11.88 -12.50
C THR A 173 -16.38 -12.51 -11.93
N LEU A 174 -15.20 -12.02 -12.33
CA LEU A 174 -13.91 -12.46 -11.77
C LEU A 174 -13.87 -12.29 -10.24
N PHE A 175 -14.22 -11.11 -9.72
CA PHE A 175 -14.22 -10.87 -8.29
C PHE A 175 -15.25 -11.71 -7.54
N SER A 176 -16.43 -11.94 -8.13
CA SER A 176 -17.44 -12.85 -7.56
C SER A 176 -16.93 -14.29 -7.49
N ASP A 177 -16.23 -14.76 -8.53
CA ASP A 177 -15.64 -16.10 -8.57
C ASP A 177 -14.59 -16.28 -7.47
N TYR A 178 -13.69 -15.32 -7.35
CA TYR A 178 -12.72 -15.28 -6.27
C TYR A 178 -13.36 -15.20 -4.89
N GLN A 179 -14.49 -14.49 -4.76
CA GLN A 179 -15.23 -14.41 -3.50
C GLN A 179 -15.83 -15.77 -3.12
N ASP A 180 -16.36 -16.52 -4.08
CA ASP A 180 -16.88 -17.87 -3.86
C ASP A 180 -15.74 -18.84 -3.50
N GLY A 181 -14.61 -18.75 -4.20
CA GLY A 181 -13.39 -19.51 -3.90
C GLY A 181 -12.86 -19.25 -2.49
N PHE A 182 -12.75 -17.98 -2.09
CA PHE A 182 -12.25 -17.60 -0.75
C PHE A 182 -13.19 -18.01 0.38
N ASN A 183 -14.48 -18.21 0.12
CA ASN A 183 -15.45 -18.68 1.11
C ASN A 183 -15.78 -20.18 0.97
N ASN A 184 -15.08 -20.90 0.09
CA ASN A 184 -15.33 -22.32 -0.14
C ASN A 184 -15.03 -23.14 1.12
N PRO A 185 -15.93 -24.04 1.56
CA PRO A 185 -15.70 -24.86 2.74
C PRO A 185 -14.61 -25.92 2.54
N LYS A 186 -14.27 -26.27 1.29
CA LYS A 186 -13.17 -27.19 0.98
C LYS A 186 -11.85 -26.43 1.02
N ILE A 187 -10.99 -26.79 1.97
CA ILE A 187 -9.72 -26.08 2.23
C ILE A 187 -8.77 -26.07 1.03
N GLU A 188 -8.78 -27.14 0.22
CA GLU A 188 -7.99 -27.26 -1.00
C GLU A 188 -8.39 -26.18 -2.01
N ILE A 189 -9.68 -26.09 -2.35
CA ILE A 189 -10.22 -25.06 -3.25
C ILE A 189 -9.96 -23.66 -2.68
N HIS A 190 -10.25 -23.45 -1.40
CA HIS A 190 -10.00 -22.18 -0.73
C HIS A 190 -8.53 -21.73 -0.87
N ASN A 191 -7.57 -22.62 -0.60
CA ASN A 191 -6.15 -22.32 -0.70
C ASN A 191 -5.73 -22.08 -2.15
N ASP A 192 -6.25 -22.85 -3.11
CA ASP A 192 -5.92 -22.69 -4.53
C ASP A 192 -6.30 -21.31 -5.04
N TYR A 193 -7.50 -20.82 -4.73
CA TYR A 193 -7.89 -19.45 -5.09
C TYR A 193 -7.00 -18.40 -4.42
N ILE A 194 -6.74 -18.53 -3.11
CA ILE A 194 -5.86 -17.58 -2.41
C ILE A 194 -4.48 -17.54 -3.07
N ASN A 195 -3.90 -18.71 -3.35
CA ASN A 195 -2.59 -18.82 -3.97
C ASN A 195 -2.58 -18.21 -5.37
N SER A 196 -3.59 -18.49 -6.20
CA SER A 196 -3.72 -17.90 -7.53
C SER A 196 -3.77 -16.37 -7.48
N TRP A 197 -4.52 -15.79 -6.53
CA TRP A 197 -4.59 -14.34 -6.34
C TRP A 197 -3.22 -13.74 -5.96
N LEU A 198 -2.57 -14.33 -4.95
CA LEU A 198 -1.28 -13.83 -4.46
C LEU A 198 -0.17 -13.96 -5.50
N ILE A 199 -0.13 -15.08 -6.23
CA ILE A 199 0.86 -15.32 -7.28
C ILE A 199 0.71 -14.30 -8.41
N TRP A 200 -0.52 -13.96 -8.81
CA TRP A 200 -0.77 -12.98 -9.86
C TRP A 200 -0.09 -11.64 -9.56
N GLU A 201 -0.43 -11.02 -8.43
CA GLU A 201 0.10 -9.70 -8.09
C GLU A 201 1.62 -9.75 -7.84
N LEU A 202 2.11 -10.83 -7.24
CA LEU A 202 3.53 -11.02 -6.98
C LEU A 202 4.36 -11.11 -8.26
N SER A 203 3.87 -11.83 -9.28
CA SER A 203 4.50 -11.94 -10.59
C SER A 203 4.66 -10.58 -11.28
N LEU A 204 3.68 -9.69 -11.10
CA LEU A 204 3.74 -8.32 -11.60
C LEU A 204 4.66 -7.43 -10.76
N SER A 205 4.76 -7.70 -9.46
CA SER A 205 5.52 -6.84 -8.54
C SER A 205 7.04 -7.07 -8.63
N LEU A 206 7.44 -8.31 -8.86
CA LEU A 206 8.83 -8.79 -8.88
C LEU A 206 8.93 -10.04 -9.78
N PRO A 207 9.05 -9.87 -11.10
CA PRO A 207 9.09 -11.00 -12.02
C PRO A 207 10.20 -11.99 -11.70
N GLY A 208 9.88 -13.28 -11.85
CA GLY A 208 10.79 -14.38 -11.53
C GLY A 208 10.83 -14.74 -10.04
N PHE A 209 10.16 -13.99 -9.16
CA PHE A 209 10.02 -14.39 -7.77
C PHE A 209 9.08 -15.59 -7.63
N GLN A 210 9.48 -16.55 -6.81
CA GLN A 210 8.69 -17.73 -6.49
C GLN A 210 8.30 -17.69 -5.01
N PRO A 211 7.01 -17.54 -4.69
CA PRO A 211 6.58 -17.47 -3.29
C PRO A 211 6.82 -18.78 -2.57
N SER A 212 7.29 -18.69 -1.33
CA SER A 212 7.34 -19.83 -0.42
C SER A 212 5.95 -20.15 0.14
N GLU A 213 5.74 -21.37 0.61
CA GLU A 213 4.50 -21.77 1.30
C GLU A 213 4.21 -20.88 2.52
N ALA A 214 5.26 -20.47 3.26
CA ALA A 214 5.14 -19.54 4.37
C ALA A 214 4.60 -18.18 3.91
N SER A 215 5.13 -17.63 2.81
CA SER A 215 4.68 -16.36 2.23
C SER A 215 3.19 -16.40 1.87
N LEU A 216 2.72 -17.50 1.30
CA LEU A 216 1.32 -17.69 0.91
C LEU A 216 0.38 -17.79 2.12
N SER A 217 0.80 -18.47 3.18
CA SER A 217 0.01 -18.59 4.42
C SER A 217 -0.21 -17.22 5.09
N PHE A 218 0.80 -16.35 5.11
CA PHE A 218 0.66 -14.98 5.62
C PHE A 218 -0.25 -14.11 4.72
N GLY A 219 -0.27 -14.38 3.41
CA GLY A 219 -1.04 -13.62 2.42
C GLY A 219 -2.56 -13.85 2.43
N LYS A 220 -3.10 -14.79 3.22
CA LYS A 220 -4.56 -15.06 3.26
C LYS A 220 -5.40 -13.83 3.60
N SER A 221 -4.98 -13.06 4.59
CA SER A 221 -5.70 -11.84 4.99
C SER A 221 -5.52 -10.71 3.98
N LEU A 222 -4.34 -10.63 3.35
CA LEU A 222 -4.06 -9.71 2.26
C LEU A 222 -5.03 -9.96 1.10
N ALA A 223 -5.02 -11.16 0.52
CA ALA A 223 -5.88 -11.50 -0.60
C ALA A 223 -7.37 -11.22 -0.32
N ARG A 224 -7.85 -11.60 0.87
CA ARG A 224 -9.24 -11.38 1.28
C ARG A 224 -9.60 -9.88 1.36
N ILE A 225 -8.70 -9.04 1.87
CA ILE A 225 -8.92 -7.59 1.97
C ILE A 225 -8.75 -6.92 0.61
N GLU A 226 -7.76 -7.29 -0.19
CA GLU A 226 -7.59 -6.79 -1.56
C GLU A 226 -8.82 -7.05 -2.42
N LEU A 227 -9.30 -8.30 -2.42
CA LEU A 227 -10.52 -8.67 -3.13
C LEU A 227 -11.73 -7.86 -2.63
N HIS A 228 -11.83 -7.64 -1.31
CA HIS A 228 -12.89 -6.82 -0.74
C HIS A 228 -12.85 -5.38 -1.27
N PHE A 229 -11.67 -4.77 -1.32
CA PHE A 229 -11.52 -3.42 -1.85
C PHE A 229 -11.75 -3.40 -3.36
N ALA A 230 -11.15 -4.30 -4.13
CA ALA A 230 -11.32 -4.39 -5.58
C ALA A 230 -12.79 -4.61 -5.98
N GLY A 231 -13.47 -5.56 -5.33
CA GLY A 231 -14.89 -5.85 -5.52
C GLY A 231 -15.83 -4.70 -5.14
N ASN A 232 -15.37 -3.76 -4.30
CA ASN A 232 -16.10 -2.55 -3.94
C ASN A 232 -15.52 -1.28 -4.61
N GLN A 233 -14.82 -1.43 -5.74
CA GLN A 233 -14.24 -0.33 -6.53
C GLN A 233 -13.36 0.60 -5.67
N TYR A 234 -12.61 0.00 -4.75
CA TYR A 234 -11.78 0.66 -3.74
C TYR A 234 -12.51 1.81 -3.02
N PHE A 235 -13.81 1.65 -2.79
CA PHE A 235 -14.69 2.60 -2.10
C PHE A 235 -14.62 4.02 -2.65
N ASN A 236 -14.60 4.18 -3.98
CA ASN A 236 -14.50 5.46 -4.68
C ASN A 236 -13.22 6.27 -4.35
N SER A 237 -12.15 5.60 -3.93
CA SER A 237 -10.86 6.24 -3.63
C SER A 237 -10.33 7.09 -4.79
N TYR A 238 -10.49 6.68 -6.06
CA TYR A 238 -10.07 7.50 -7.21
C TYR A 238 -10.73 8.87 -7.25
N ARG A 239 -12.05 8.92 -7.03
CA ARG A 239 -12.79 10.18 -6.97
C ARG A 239 -12.22 11.06 -5.85
N LEU A 240 -11.99 10.47 -4.68
CA LEU A 240 -11.48 11.20 -3.53
C LEU A 240 -10.04 11.70 -3.78
N MET A 241 -9.16 10.87 -4.33
CA MET A 241 -7.80 11.27 -4.75
C MET A 241 -7.86 12.50 -5.67
N ARG A 242 -8.70 12.46 -6.70
CA ARG A 242 -8.89 13.57 -7.62
C ARG A 242 -9.33 14.85 -6.89
N ASP A 243 -10.33 14.74 -6.03
CA ASP A 243 -10.96 15.88 -5.34
C ASP A 243 -10.04 16.51 -4.28
N VAL A 244 -8.99 15.81 -3.85
CA VAL A 244 -8.04 16.27 -2.82
C VAL A 244 -6.61 16.52 -3.33
N ALA A 245 -6.28 16.08 -4.54
CA ALA A 245 -4.94 16.23 -5.12
C ALA A 245 -4.42 17.67 -5.09
N GLY A 246 -5.28 18.64 -5.43
CA GLY A 246 -4.97 20.08 -5.40
C GLY A 246 -4.95 20.73 -4.01
N LYS A 247 -5.17 19.96 -2.92
CA LYS A 247 -5.18 20.46 -1.54
C LYS A 247 -3.91 20.08 -0.74
N ILE A 248 -3.14 19.11 -1.23
CA ILE A 248 -1.87 18.64 -0.63
C ILE A 248 -0.86 19.80 -0.50
N LYS A 249 -0.56 20.22 0.72
CA LYS A 249 0.48 21.25 0.97
C LYS A 249 1.86 20.65 1.18
N ALA A 250 1.92 19.39 1.60
CA ALA A 250 3.17 18.71 1.93
C ALA A 250 4.08 18.56 0.71
N ASN A 251 5.38 18.77 0.90
CA ASN A 251 6.40 18.37 -0.07
C ASN A 251 6.27 16.86 -0.31
N THR A 252 6.01 16.47 -1.56
CA THR A 252 5.64 15.10 -1.92
C THR A 252 6.58 14.57 -2.99
N MET A 253 7.29 13.49 -2.70
CA MET A 253 8.07 12.75 -3.70
C MET A 253 7.36 11.43 -4.01
N ILE A 254 6.99 11.21 -5.26
CA ILE A 254 6.43 9.95 -5.77
C ILE A 254 7.47 9.30 -6.66
N LEU A 255 7.94 8.11 -6.28
CA LEU A 255 8.94 7.33 -6.98
C LEU A 255 8.26 6.16 -7.72
N GLN A 256 8.24 6.20 -9.04
CA GLN A 256 7.56 5.21 -9.85
C GLN A 256 8.57 4.29 -10.52
N GLY A 257 8.46 2.97 -10.33
CA GLY A 257 9.27 2.02 -11.08
C GLY A 257 8.92 2.04 -12.57
N GLU A 258 9.93 2.15 -13.45
CA GLU A 258 9.73 2.06 -14.90
C GLU A 258 9.07 0.73 -15.32
N MET A 259 9.41 -0.33 -14.61
CA MET A 259 8.89 -1.69 -14.80
C MET A 259 7.97 -2.07 -13.63
N ASP A 260 7.16 -1.13 -13.16
CA ASP A 260 6.05 -1.43 -12.25
C ASP A 260 4.85 -1.87 -13.08
N TRP A 261 4.53 -3.17 -13.04
CA TRP A 261 3.38 -3.72 -13.75
C TRP A 261 2.11 -3.81 -12.90
N VAL A 262 2.20 -3.54 -11.59
CA VAL A 262 1.04 -3.45 -10.70
C VAL A 262 0.40 -2.07 -10.84
N CYS A 263 1.23 -1.03 -10.72
CA CYS A 263 0.86 0.39 -10.78
C CYS A 263 1.61 1.03 -11.95
N PRO A 264 1.12 0.91 -13.19
CA PRO A 264 1.94 1.20 -14.34
C PRO A 264 2.12 2.70 -14.56
N THR A 265 3.32 3.08 -14.98
CA THR A 265 3.80 4.47 -15.00
C THR A 265 2.83 5.43 -15.71
N MET A 266 2.26 5.03 -16.84
CA MET A 266 1.37 5.88 -17.64
C MET A 266 0.10 6.30 -16.89
N ILE A 267 -0.42 5.46 -16.00
CA ILE A 267 -1.65 5.77 -15.24
C ILE A 267 -1.33 6.79 -14.14
N GLY A 268 -0.22 6.58 -13.41
CA GLY A 268 0.26 7.52 -12.39
C GLY A 268 0.62 8.89 -12.97
N GLU A 269 1.38 8.92 -14.07
CA GLU A 269 1.77 10.16 -14.75
C GLU A 269 0.56 10.94 -15.27
N LYS A 270 -0.40 10.25 -15.90
CA LYS A 270 -1.66 10.86 -16.36
C LYS A 270 -2.44 11.47 -15.19
N PHE A 271 -2.55 10.76 -14.07
CA PHE A 271 -3.25 11.28 -12.90
C PHE A 271 -2.56 12.53 -12.32
N ILE A 272 -1.24 12.48 -12.12
CA ILE A 272 -0.48 13.60 -11.54
C ILE A 272 -0.42 14.80 -12.49
N SER A 273 -0.26 14.60 -13.80
CA SER A 273 -0.30 15.69 -14.77
C SER A 273 -1.67 16.38 -14.83
N GLN A 274 -2.76 15.63 -14.63
CA GLN A 274 -4.11 16.18 -14.71
C GLN A 274 -4.57 16.88 -13.40
N TYR A 275 -4.21 16.33 -12.24
CA TYR A 275 -4.77 16.77 -10.95
C TYR A 275 -3.72 17.15 -9.91
N GLY A 276 -2.45 16.80 -10.13
CA GLY A 276 -1.36 17.13 -9.24
C GLY A 276 -1.11 18.64 -9.14
N GLN A 277 -0.28 19.02 -8.18
CA GLN A 277 0.08 20.40 -7.93
C GLN A 277 1.60 20.54 -7.72
N LYS A 278 2.07 21.78 -7.61
CA LYS A 278 3.51 22.11 -7.58
C LYS A 278 4.31 21.44 -6.47
N MET A 279 3.66 21.10 -5.35
CA MET A 279 4.30 20.42 -4.22
C MET A 279 4.58 18.92 -4.48
N ILE A 280 4.05 18.37 -5.58
CA ILE A 280 4.15 16.96 -5.93
C ILE A 280 5.19 16.80 -7.04
N THR A 281 6.26 16.09 -6.71
CA THR A 281 7.26 15.63 -7.68
C THR A 281 6.98 14.16 -7.99
N TYR A 282 6.91 13.82 -9.28
CA TYR A 282 6.75 12.46 -9.77
C TYR A 282 7.99 12.07 -10.58
N SER A 283 8.69 11.03 -10.16
CA SER A 283 9.97 10.62 -10.72
C SER A 283 9.93 9.16 -11.12
N VAL A 284 10.24 8.87 -12.38
CA VAL A 284 10.35 7.49 -12.89
C VAL A 284 11.77 6.97 -12.65
N ILE A 285 11.87 5.82 -11.98
CA ILE A 285 13.12 5.15 -11.62
C ILE A 285 13.43 4.08 -12.68
N LYS A 286 14.50 4.32 -13.45
CA LYS A 286 14.90 3.45 -14.57
C LYS A 286 15.33 2.06 -14.11
N GLY A 287 14.70 1.03 -14.68
CA GLY A 287 14.84 -0.36 -14.25
C GLY A 287 14.33 -0.64 -12.83
N GLY A 288 13.55 0.26 -12.24
CA GLY A 288 12.88 0.07 -10.97
C GLY A 288 11.57 -0.69 -11.13
N TYR A 289 11.21 -1.54 -10.15
CA TYR A 289 10.00 -2.37 -10.16
C TYR A 289 8.93 -1.83 -9.19
N HIS A 290 7.83 -2.56 -9.00
CA HIS A 290 6.86 -2.26 -7.95
C HIS A 290 7.43 -2.54 -6.55
N ALA A 291 7.99 -3.75 -6.38
CA ALA A 291 8.46 -4.23 -5.09
C ALA A 291 9.82 -3.64 -4.70
N LEU A 292 9.99 -3.35 -3.41
CA LEU A 292 11.27 -2.88 -2.85
C LEU A 292 12.31 -3.99 -2.64
N ALA A 293 12.03 -5.22 -3.08
CA ALA A 293 13.07 -6.24 -3.26
C ALA A 293 13.96 -5.94 -4.48
N ASN A 294 13.56 -5.00 -5.35
CA ASN A 294 14.42 -4.44 -6.38
C ASN A 294 15.37 -3.40 -5.76
N ASP A 295 16.67 -3.68 -5.79
CA ASP A 295 17.70 -2.83 -5.16
C ASP A 295 17.65 -1.37 -5.63
N LYS A 296 17.39 -1.13 -6.92
CA LYS A 296 17.32 0.24 -7.46
C LYS A 296 16.17 1.04 -6.86
N MET A 297 14.98 0.45 -6.78
CA MET A 297 13.84 1.11 -6.13
C MET A 297 14.09 1.30 -4.65
N PHE A 298 14.63 0.29 -3.99
CA PHE A 298 14.95 0.35 -2.58
C PHE A 298 15.90 1.52 -2.27
N ASP A 299 17.00 1.64 -3.00
CA ASP A 299 18.01 2.69 -2.80
C ASP A 299 17.45 4.09 -3.05
N GLU A 300 16.62 4.28 -4.08
CA GLU A 300 15.98 5.57 -4.36
C GLU A 300 14.95 5.96 -3.29
N VAL A 301 14.17 5.00 -2.79
CA VAL A 301 13.25 5.25 -1.67
C VAL A 301 14.01 5.61 -0.40
N VAL A 302 15.07 4.89 -0.05
CA VAL A 302 15.95 5.22 1.09
C VAL A 302 16.53 6.64 0.93
N CYS A 303 17.01 6.98 -0.26
CA CYS A 303 17.55 8.30 -0.56
C CYS A 303 16.49 9.40 -0.36
N ALA A 304 15.27 9.20 -0.86
CA ALA A 304 14.17 10.13 -0.70
C ALA A 304 13.73 10.29 0.76
N VAL A 305 13.63 9.20 1.52
CA VAL A 305 13.30 9.25 2.96
C VAL A 305 14.35 10.02 3.76
N ARG A 306 15.65 9.83 3.46
CA ARG A 306 16.72 10.61 4.08
C ARG A 306 16.67 12.10 3.72
N LYS A 307 16.39 12.43 2.45
CA LYS A 307 16.20 13.83 2.02
C LYS A 307 15.02 14.48 2.73
N MET A 308 13.93 13.74 2.92
CA MET A 308 12.77 14.19 3.68
C MET A 308 13.12 14.53 5.14
N ALA A 309 14.01 13.78 5.78
CA ALA A 309 14.48 14.12 7.13
C ALA A 309 15.17 15.48 7.15
N GLY A 310 16.12 15.71 6.23
CA GLY A 310 16.90 16.94 6.17
C GLY A 310 16.05 18.19 5.86
N SER A 311 15.06 18.07 4.97
CA SER A 311 14.22 19.22 4.63
C SER A 311 13.29 19.67 5.76
N VAL A 312 12.98 18.79 6.71
CA VAL A 312 12.15 19.11 7.88
C VAL A 312 12.98 19.74 9.00
N THR A 313 14.26 19.40 9.12
CA THR A 313 15.14 20.01 10.14
C THR A 313 15.59 21.43 9.79
N ASP A 314 15.50 21.82 8.52
CA ASP A 314 15.92 23.14 8.02
C ASP A 314 14.81 24.20 8.06
N THR A 315 13.58 23.82 8.46
CA THR A 315 12.39 24.70 8.56
C THR A 315 12.05 25.05 10.00
#